data_AF-A0A963XDN4-F1
#
_entry.id   AF-A0A963XDN4-F1
#
_cell.length_a   1.000
_cell.length_b   1.000
_cell.length_c   1.000
_cell.angle_alpha   90.00
_cell.angle_beta   90.00
_cell.angle_gamma   90.00
#
_symmetry.space_group_name_H-M   'P 1'
#
loop_
_entity.id
_entity.type
_entity.pdbx_description
1 polymer ?
#
loop_
_entity_poly.entity_id
_entity_poly.type
_entity_poly.pdbx_seq_one_letter_code
_entity_poly.pdbx_strand_id
1 'polypeptide(L)' 'KDVFVHITAVERAGLRTLNEGQQISFEITTERGKSAATNLKVG' A
#
# COMPACT_ATOMS: atom_id res chain seq x y z
N LYS A 1 -14.09 -3.61 -0.34
CA LYS A 1 -13.68 -2.24 -0.70
C LYS A 1 -12.28 -2.37 -1.25
N ASP A 2 -12.14 -2.36 -2.56
CA ASP A 2 -10.85 -2.61 -3.21
C ASP A 2 -9.98 -1.35 -3.14
N VAL A 3 -8.76 -1.50 -2.63
CA VAL A 3 -7.79 -0.42 -2.48
C VAL A 3 -6.64 -0.73 -3.41
N PHE A 4 -6.33 0.21 -4.30
CA PHE A 4 -5.23 0.06 -5.23
C PHE A 4 -3.93 0.48 -4.55
N VAL A 5 -2.89 -0.35 -4.69
CA VAL A 5 -1.54 0.01 -4.26
C VAL A 5 -0.68 0.21 -5.49
N HIS A 6 0.06 1.32 -5.54
CA HIS A 6 1.07 1.52 -6.57
C HIS A 6 2.36 0.79 -6.16
N ILE A 7 3.03 0.15 -7.13
CA ILE A 7 4.32 -0.51 -6.89
C ILE A 7 5.36 0.44 -6.27
N THR A 8 5.30 1.73 -6.63
CA THR A 8 6.14 2.79 -6.06
C THR A 8 5.93 2.98 -4.56
N ALA A 9 4.73 2.74 -4.04
CA ALA A 9 4.45 2.82 -2.61
C ALA A 9 5.07 1.63 -1.87
N VAL A 10 5.09 0.45 -2.50
CA VAL A 10 5.72 -0.78 -1.98
C VAL A 10 7.23 -0.61 -1.94
N GLU A 11 7.84 -0.12 -3.04
CA GLU A 11 9.28 0.17 -3.10
C GLU A 11 9.72 1.22 -2.08
N ARG A 12 8.93 2.29 -1.89
CA ARG A 12 9.19 3.33 -0.87
C ARG A 12 9.14 2.80 0.56
N ALA A 13 8.37 1.75 0.79
CA ALA A 13 8.32 1.05 2.07
C ALA A 13 9.53 0.12 2.30
N GLY A 14 10.47 0.04 1.34
CA GLY A 14 11.58 -0.91 1.38
C GLY A 14 11.14 -2.34 1.07
N LEU A 15 9.92 -2.53 0.57
CA LEU A 15 9.39 -3.82 0.19
C LEU A 15 9.60 -4.02 -1.32
N ARG A 16 10.12 -5.19 -1.70
CA ARG A 16 10.20 -5.60 -3.12
C ARG A 16 8.92 -6.28 -3.59
N THR A 17 8.28 -7.01 -2.68
CA THR A 17 7.05 -7.76 -2.92
C THR A 17 6.17 -7.68 -1.68
N LEU A 18 4.88 -7.88 -1.86
CA LEU A 18 3.95 -8.18 -0.78
C LEU A 18 3.59 -9.66 -0.90
N ASN A 19 3.84 -10.42 0.16
CA ASN A 19 3.43 -11.81 0.21
C ASN A 19 1.98 -11.91 0.69
N GLU A 20 1.26 -12.91 0.20
CA GLU A 20 -0.10 -13.18 0.68
C GLU A 20 -0.08 -13.50 2.19
N GLY A 21 -1.01 -12.93 2.94
CA GLY A 21 -1.05 -13.04 4.41
C GLY A 21 -0.09 -12.12 5.17
N GLN A 22 0.72 -11.31 4.48
CA GLN A 22 1.61 -10.35 5.13
C GLN A 22 0.82 -9.19 5.74
N GLN A 23 0.92 -9.02 7.06
CA GLN A 23 0.36 -7.85 7.73
C GLN A 23 1.27 -6.64 7.51
N ILE A 24 0.67 -5.59 6.97
CA ILE A 24 1.32 -4.32 6.71
C ILE A 24 0.39 -3.21 7.15
N SER A 25 0.97 -2.15 7.71
CA SER A 25 0.26 -0.90 7.97
C SER A 25 0.33 -0.04 6.72
N PHE A 26 -0.78 0.57 6.33
CA PHE A 26 -0.85 1.49 5.21
C PHE A 26 -1.87 2.58 5.51
N GLU A 27 -1.69 3.73 4.89
CA GLU A 27 -2.63 4.84 4.98
C GLU A 27 -3.47 4.89 3.70
N ILE A 28 -4.79 4.95 3.84
CA ILE A 28 -5.69 5.09 2.69
C ILE A 28 -5.89 6.57 2.40
N THR A 29 -5.48 7.01 1.21
CA THR A 29 -5.83 8.32 0.69
C THR A 29 -6.84 8.20 -0.44
N THR A 30 -7.62 9.26 -0.67
CA THR A 30 -8.57 9.29 -1.79
C THR A 30 -7.99 10.16 -2.90
N GLU A 31 -7.46 9.54 -3.96
CA GLU A 31 -7.00 10.25 -5.16
C GLU A 31 -8.06 10.16 -6.25
N ARG A 32 -8.54 11.32 -6.73
CA ARG A 32 -9.52 11.42 -7.83
C ARG A 32 -10.77 10.55 -7.63
N GLY A 33 -11.22 10.41 -6.37
CA GLY A 33 -12.39 9.61 -6.00
C GLY A 33 -12.13 8.10 -5.82
N LYS A 34 -10.89 7.63 -5.96
CA LYS A 34 -10.50 6.23 -5.71
C LYS A 34 -9.67 6.11 -4.43
N SER A 35 -9.94 5.06 -3.66
CA SER A 35 -9.13 4.73 -2.48
C SER A 35 -7.81 4.09 -2.91
N ALA A 36 -6.70 4.73 -2.54
CA ALA A 36 -5.34 4.27 -2.82
C ALA A 36 -4.57 4.07 -1.50
N ALA A 37 -3.79 3.00 -1.42
CA ALA A 37 -2.91 2.74 -0.29
C ALA A 37 -1.58 3.49 -0.48
N THR A 38 -1.20 4.26 0.53
CA THR A 38 0.02 5.06 0.59
C THR A 38 0.79 4.72 1.87
N ASN A 39 2.05 5.14 1.92
CA ASN A 39 2.87 5.10 3.14
C ASN A 39 2.92 3.71 3.79
N LEU A 40 3.16 2.67 3.00
CA LEU A 40 3.21 1.30 3.51
C LEU A 40 4.35 1.15 4.52
N LYS A 41 4.09 0.43 5.60
CA LYS A 41 5.03 0.10 6.65
C LYS A 41 4.87 -1.37 7.02
N VAL A 42 5.98 -2.08 6.98
CA VAL A 42 6.10 -3.41 7.59
C VAL A 42 6.37 -3.21 9.07
N GLY A 43 5.56 -3.85 9.91
CA GLY A 43 5.71 -3.89 11.36
C GLY A 43 6.05 -5.30 11.82
#